data_AF-A0A381B2C7-F1
#
_entry.id   AF-A0A381B2C7-F1
#
_cell.length_a   1.000
_cell.length_b   1.000
_cell.length_c   1.000
_cell.angle_alpha   90.00
_cell.angle_beta   90.00
_cell.angle_gamma   90.00
#
_symmetry.space_group_name_H-M   'P 1'
#
loop_
_entity.id
_entity.type
_entity.pdbx_description
1 polymer ?
#
loop_
_entity_poly.entity_id
_entity_poly.type
_entity_poly.pdbx_seq_one_letter_code
_entity_poly.pdbx_strand_id
1 'polypeptide(L)'
;MSITIDISKAREIQRGRMRDARGPKLAALDVAFQRVLETGADTSAIVAQKQALRDVTADPALEAAQTLDALKAVWPEILNG
;
A
#
# COMPACT_ATOMS: atom_id res chain seq x y z
N MET A 1 33.60 -5.09 9.62
CA MET A 1 32.97 -4.58 8.38
C MET A 1 31.66 -3.94 8.78
N SER A 2 31.56 -2.61 8.81
CA SER A 2 30.32 -1.93 9.17
C SER A 2 29.43 -1.82 7.93
N ILE A 3 28.24 -2.41 7.98
CA ILE A 3 27.21 -2.19 6.94
C ILE A 3 26.55 -0.85 7.27
N THR A 4 26.83 0.17 6.46
CA THR A 4 26.10 1.45 6.52
C THR A 4 24.81 1.29 5.72
N ILE A 5 23.67 1.37 6.39
CA ILE A 5 22.36 1.28 5.74
C ILE A 5 21.93 2.67 5.31
N ASP A 6 21.66 2.83 4.01
CA ASP A 6 21.01 4.02 3.46
C ASP A 6 19.51 3.92 3.72
N ILE A 7 19.04 4.63 4.75
CA ILE A 7 17.63 4.64 5.15
C ILE A 7 16.74 5.22 4.04
N SER A 8 17.22 6.20 3.28
CA SER A 8 16.46 6.78 2.17
C SER A 8 16.18 5.73 1.08
N LYS A 9 17.19 4.94 0.70
CA LYS A 9 16.99 3.81 -0.23
C LYS A 9 16.08 2.73 0.37
N ALA A 10 16.21 2.46 1.68
CA ALA A 10 15.33 1.50 2.34
C ALA A 10 13.86 1.92 2.25
N ARG A 11 13.54 3.21 2.40
CA ARG A 11 12.17 3.75 2.24
C ARG A 11 11.61 3.50 0.85
N GLU A 12 12.40 3.70 -0.19
CA GLU A 12 11.98 3.41 -1.57
C GLU A 12 11.69 1.93 -1.79
N ILE A 13 12.53 1.05 -1.25
CA ILE A 13 12.30 -0.39 -1.31
C ILE A 13 11.01 -0.75 -0.57
N GLN A 14 10.78 -0.18 0.61
CA GLN A 14 9.55 -0.42 1.38
C GLN A 14 8.31 0.06 0.61
N ARG A 15 8.36 1.24 -0.03
CA ARG A 15 7.31 1.70 -0.95
C ARG A 15 7.10 0.74 -2.12
N GLY A 16 8.17 0.17 -2.67
CA GLY A 16 8.10 -0.86 -3.71
C GLY A 16 7.32 -2.08 -3.24
N ARG A 17 7.66 -2.62 -2.06
CA ARG A 17 6.95 -3.77 -1.46
C ARG A 17 5.47 -3.50 -1.23
N MET A 18 5.12 -2.29 -0.81
CA MET A 18 3.72 -1.88 -0.66
C MET A 18 2.99 -1.82 -2.02
N ARG A 19 3.67 -1.34 -3.07
CA ARG A 19 3.14 -1.31 -4.45
C ARG A 19 2.88 -2.72 -4.98
N ASP A 20 3.78 -3.65 -4.69
CA ASP A 20 3.63 -5.04 -5.10
C ASP A 20 2.46 -5.71 -4.35
N ALA A 21 2.35 -5.49 -3.03
CA ALA A 21 1.28 -6.06 -2.21
C ALA A 21 -0.11 -5.51 -2.57
N ARG A 22 -0.23 -4.22 -2.91
CA ARG A 22 -1.52 -3.63 -3.31
C ARG A 22 -1.97 -4.04 -4.72
N GLY A 23 -1.06 -4.47 -5.59
CA GLY A 23 -1.35 -4.86 -6.98
C GLY A 23 -2.50 -5.87 -7.12
N PRO A 24 -2.39 -7.09 -6.53
CA PRO A 24 -3.45 -8.08 -6.62
C PRO A 24 -4.76 -7.62 -5.95
N LYS A 25 -4.69 -6.81 -4.89
CA LYS A 25 -5.87 -6.28 -4.20
C LYS A 25 -6.61 -5.26 -5.06
N LEU A 26 -5.88 -4.36 -5.74
CA LEU A 26 -6.47 -3.42 -6.69
C LEU A 26 -7.14 -4.16 -7.85
N ALA A 27 -6.49 -5.18 -8.41
CA ALA A 27 -7.07 -5.99 -9.48
C ALA A 27 -8.37 -6.70 -9.04
N ALA A 28 -8.41 -7.23 -7.82
CA ALA A 28 -9.62 -7.83 -7.26
C ALA A 28 -10.76 -6.80 -7.10
N LEU A 29 -10.44 -5.60 -6.59
CA LEU A 29 -11.41 -4.51 -6.45
C LEU A 29 -11.87 -3.95 -7.80
N ASP A 30 -11.02 -3.98 -8.84
CA ASP A 30 -11.41 -3.58 -10.19
C ASP A 30 -12.47 -4.53 -10.77
N VAL A 31 -12.31 -5.84 -10.57
CA VAL A 31 -13.31 -6.84 -10.97
C VAL A 31 -14.61 -6.65 -10.16
N ALA A 32 -14.51 -6.41 -8.85
CA ALA A 32 -15.68 -6.15 -8.01
C ALA A 32 -16.41 -4.88 -8.46
N PHE A 33 -15.67 -3.82 -8.77
CA PHE A 33 -16.22 -2.55 -9.26
C PHE A 33 -17.02 -2.76 -10.54
N GLN A 34 -16.44 -3.47 -11.53
CA GLN A 34 -17.09 -3.75 -12.82
C GLN A 34 -18.44 -4.48 -12.63
N ARG A 35 -18.45 -5.53 -11.78
CA ARG A 35 -19.67 -6.30 -11.49
C ARG A 35 -20.76 -5.46 -10.83
N VAL A 36 -20.40 -4.64 -9.85
CA VAL A 36 -21.36 -3.76 -9.16
C VAL A 36 -21.90 -2.71 -10.13
N LEU A 37 -21.03 -2.12 -10.95
CA LEU A 37 -21.41 -1.14 -11.96
C LEU A 37 -22.40 -1.71 -12.99
N GLU A 38 -22.20 -2.96 -13.44
CA GLU A 38 -23.10 -3.64 -14.38
C GLU A 38 -24.52 -3.83 -13.83
N THR A 39 -24.68 -3.88 -12.50
CA THR A 39 -26.00 -3.95 -11.84
C THR A 39 -26.62 -2.57 -11.58
N GLY A 40 -25.90 -1.48 -11.87
CA GLY A 40 -26.32 -0.11 -11.55
C GLY A 40 -26.29 0.23 -10.06
N ALA A 41 -25.68 -0.61 -9.22
CA ALA A 41 -25.57 -0.42 -7.79
C ALA A 41 -24.45 0.58 -7.42
N ASP A 42 -24.44 1.05 -6.16
CA ASP A 42 -23.44 2.01 -5.67
C ASP A 42 -22.04 1.40 -5.60
N THR A 43 -21.06 2.13 -6.13
CA THR A 43 -19.65 1.75 -6.19
C THR A 43 -18.75 2.55 -5.24
N SER A 44 -19.33 3.52 -4.49
CA SER A 44 -18.58 4.45 -3.62
C SER A 44 -17.63 3.74 -2.65
N ALA A 45 -18.08 2.67 -2.01
CA ALA A 45 -17.28 1.87 -1.08
C ALA A 45 -16.05 1.23 -1.75
N ILE A 46 -16.20 0.72 -2.98
CA ILE A 46 -15.11 0.09 -3.73
C ILE A 46 -14.09 1.15 -4.15
N VAL A 47 -14.56 2.32 -4.58
CA VAL A 47 -13.67 3.45 -4.92
C VAL A 47 -12.88 3.90 -3.68
N ALA A 48 -13.53 4.00 -2.51
CA ALA A 48 -12.87 4.36 -1.26
C ALA A 48 -11.79 3.33 -0.87
N GLN A 49 -12.06 2.03 -1.00
CA GLN A 49 -11.06 0.98 -0.74
C GLN A 49 -9.89 1.03 -1.72
N LYS A 50 -10.14 1.28 -3.01
CA LYS A 50 -9.09 1.48 -4.01
C LYS A 50 -8.23 2.71 -3.67
N GLN A 51 -8.82 3.77 -3.15
CA GLN A 51 -8.09 4.95 -2.72
C GLN A 51 -7.23 4.65 -1.49
N ALA A 52 -7.79 4.00 -0.47
CA ALA A 52 -7.04 3.58 0.72
C ALA A 52 -5.81 2.72 0.36
N LEU A 53 -5.94 1.80 -0.60
CA LEU A 53 -4.81 0.99 -1.10
C LEU A 53 -3.75 1.83 -1.82
N ARG A 54 -4.11 2.94 -2.46
CA ARG A 54 -3.14 3.84 -3.11
C ARG A 54 -2.43 4.72 -2.07
N ASP A 55 -3.15 5.14 -1.05
CA ASP A 55 -2.66 6.05 -0.02
C ASP A 55 -1.64 5.39 0.93
N VAL A 56 -1.58 4.05 1.00
CA VAL A 56 -0.59 3.32 1.81
C VAL A 56 0.86 3.76 1.57
N THR A 57 1.20 4.22 0.36
CA THR A 57 2.56 4.66 0.01
C THR A 57 2.88 6.09 0.45
N ALA A 58 1.87 6.84 0.89
CA ALA A 58 1.97 8.21 1.38
C ALA A 58 1.94 8.29 2.91
N ASP A 59 2.04 7.15 3.61
CA ASP A 59 2.08 7.11 5.08
C ASP A 59 3.26 7.95 5.61
N PRO A 60 3.01 9.02 6.40
CA PRO A 60 4.06 9.85 6.98
C PRO A 60 5.07 9.07 7.82
N ALA A 61 4.68 7.91 8.37
CA ALA A 61 5.56 7.04 9.14
C ALA A 61 6.74 6.51 8.30
N LEU A 62 6.60 6.38 6.97
CA LEU A 62 7.70 6.00 6.08
C LEU A 62 8.85 7.01 6.13
N GLU A 63 8.53 8.30 6.11
CA GLU A 63 9.54 9.37 6.16
C GLU A 63 10.06 9.61 7.58
N ALA A 64 9.22 9.40 8.59
CA ALA A 64 9.63 9.49 9.99
C ALA A 64 10.62 8.38 10.40
N ALA A 65 10.56 7.20 9.77
CA ALA A 65 11.42 6.07 10.11
C ALA A 65 12.92 6.37 9.93
N GLN A 66 13.68 6.30 11.03
CA GLN A 66 15.14 6.51 11.06
C GLN A 66 15.95 5.22 11.15
N THR A 67 15.28 4.08 11.38
CA THR A 67 15.92 2.77 11.50
C THR A 67 15.22 1.75 10.60
N LEU A 68 15.93 0.69 10.25
CA LEU A 68 15.38 -0.38 9.42
C LEU A 68 14.19 -1.07 10.11
N ASP A 69 14.24 -1.25 11.42
CA ASP A 69 13.18 -1.92 12.17
C ASP A 69 11.92 -1.04 12.26
N ALA A 70 12.09 0.26 12.51
CA ALA A 70 10.98 1.21 12.46
C ALA A 70 10.34 1.23 11.07
N LEU A 71 11.16 1.22 10.00
CA LEU A 71 10.64 1.21 8.64
C LEU A 71 9.89 -0.08 8.28
N LYS A 72 10.37 -1.24 8.72
CA LYS A 72 9.70 -2.53 8.51
C LYS A 72 8.35 -2.60 9.24
N ALA A 73 8.23 -1.92 10.38
CA ALA A 73 6.98 -1.81 11.13
C ALA A 73 5.94 -0.94 10.42
N VAL A 74 6.35 -0.07 9.48
CA VAL A 74 5.42 0.67 8.62
C VAL A 74 4.86 -0.27 7.56
N TRP A 75 3.79 -0.97 7.93
CA TRP A 75 3.05 -1.87 7.06
C TRP A 75 1.54 -1.79 7.35
N PRO A 76 0.77 -1.08 6.51
CA PRO A 76 -0.68 -0.95 6.71
C PRO A 76 -1.43 -2.28 6.65
N GLU A 77 -2.37 -2.49 7.57
CA GLU A 77 -3.14 -3.73 7.67
C GLU A 77 -3.92 -4.10 6.40
N ILE A 78 -4.35 -3.10 5.62
CA ILE A 78 -5.05 -3.29 4.35
C ILE A 78 -4.19 -4.06 3.31
N LEU A 79 -2.86 -4.10 3.49
CA LEU A 79 -1.94 -4.86 2.66
C LEU A 79 -1.78 -6.32 3.10
N ASN A 80 -2.28 -6.70 4.28
CA ASN A 80 -2.24 -8.08 4.73
C ASN A 80 -3.16 -8.94 3.86
N GLY A 81 -2.66 -10.08 3.40
CA GLY A 81 -3.38 -11.05 2.58
C GLY A 81 -3.79 -12.26 3.41
#